data_AF-A0A2D8WY53-F1
#
_entry.id   AF-A0A2D8WY53-F1
#
_cell.length_a   1.000
_cell.length_b   1.000
_cell.length_c   1.000
_cell.angle_alpha   90.00
_cell.angle_beta   90.00
_cell.angle_gamma   90.00
#
_symmetry.space_group_name_H-M   'P 1'
#
loop_
_entity.id
_entity.type
_entity.pdbx_description
1 polymer ?
#
loop_
_entity_poly.entity_id
_entity_poly.type
_entity_poly.pdbx_seq_one_letter_code
_entity_poly.pdbx_strand_id
1 'polypeptide(L)'
;MSLRNRLPAFISDHYEVHEWRHASAILAHDFPDEWRDIVDVLTAFRLRREWIEVGGGNKSRVSAFIDGALARRGWSERQFRTGIVVDDSLTESPTHKVDCFKNGIGLEIEWNNKDPFYDRDLNNFRLLFDLRALSVGVIVTRSDALQRIFRTLGRGSSYGESTTHMSKLLPRIEGGGGAGCPLLVFGITEALYVEGRGDEQRE
;
A
#
# COMPACT_ATOMS: atom_id res chain seq x y z
N MET A 1 23.08 -1.87 6.46
CA MET A 1 21.87 -2.20 7.25
C MET A 1 20.82 -2.72 6.29
N SER A 2 20.30 -3.93 6.50
CA SER A 2 19.27 -4.53 5.63
C SER A 2 17.86 -4.03 5.98
N LEU A 3 16.90 -4.22 5.08
CA LEU A 3 15.46 -3.96 5.32
C LEU A 3 14.98 -4.52 6.66
N ARG A 4 15.30 -5.80 6.91
CA ARG A 4 14.93 -6.52 8.15
C ARG A 4 15.46 -5.85 9.42
N ASN A 5 16.61 -5.18 9.35
CA ASN A 5 17.18 -4.52 10.52
C ASN A 5 16.48 -3.19 10.85
N ARG A 6 15.68 -2.62 9.94
CA ARG A 6 14.92 -1.38 10.16
C ARG A 6 13.46 -1.64 10.55
N LEU A 7 12.94 -2.81 10.20
CA LEU A 7 11.57 -3.19 10.51
C LEU A 7 11.48 -3.87 11.88
N PRO A 8 10.41 -3.63 12.66
CA PRO A 8 10.12 -4.47 13.81
C PRO A 8 9.95 -5.93 13.41
N ALA A 9 10.31 -6.85 14.31
CA ALA A 9 10.16 -8.29 14.09
C ALA A 9 8.73 -8.66 13.66
N PHE A 10 7.73 -8.07 14.33
CA PHE A 10 6.32 -8.29 13.98
C PHE A 10 6.04 -8.07 12.48
N ILE A 11 6.49 -6.95 11.91
CA ILE A 11 6.27 -6.67 10.49
C ILE A 11 7.01 -7.67 9.62
N SER A 12 8.29 -7.94 9.92
CA SER A 12 9.11 -8.88 9.14
C SER A 12 8.58 -10.32 9.16
N ASP A 13 7.90 -10.71 10.24
CA ASP A 13 7.38 -12.07 10.43
C ASP A 13 5.96 -12.25 9.86
N HIS A 14 5.19 -11.16 9.75
CA HIS A 14 3.77 -11.21 9.38
C HIS A 14 3.45 -10.62 7.99
N TYR A 15 4.38 -9.87 7.40
CA TYR A 15 4.25 -9.29 6.06
C TYR A 15 5.29 -9.84 5.11
N GLU A 16 4.91 -9.99 3.85
CA GLU A 16 5.85 -10.10 2.76
C GLU A 16 6.34 -8.70 2.41
N VAL A 17 7.63 -8.41 2.56
CA VAL A 17 8.15 -7.04 2.39
C VAL A 17 9.24 -6.98 1.33
N HIS A 18 9.10 -6.02 0.43
CA HIS A 18 10.07 -5.74 -0.64
C HIS A 18 10.40 -4.25 -0.68
N GLU A 19 11.67 -3.91 -0.88
CA GLU A 19 12.10 -2.51 -1.03
C GLU A 19 12.93 -2.29 -2.30
N TRP A 20 12.81 -1.10 -2.86
CA TRP A 20 13.62 -0.62 -3.98
C TRP A 20 14.23 0.73 -3.63
N ARG A 21 15.46 0.96 -4.10
CA ARG A 21 16.19 2.23 -3.97
C ARG A 21 16.26 2.75 -2.52
N HIS A 22 16.43 1.83 -1.57
CA HIS A 22 16.60 2.12 -0.14
C HIS A 22 15.44 2.90 0.50
N ALA A 23 14.21 2.67 0.03
CA ALA A 23 13.01 3.31 0.55
C ALA A 23 12.90 3.24 2.09
N SER A 24 13.25 2.10 2.70
CA SER A 24 13.22 1.95 4.16
C SER A 24 14.24 2.84 4.87
N ALA A 25 15.40 3.10 4.26
CA ALA A 25 16.42 3.97 4.82
C ALA A 25 15.96 5.44 4.77
N ILE A 26 15.40 5.86 3.64
CA ILE A 26 14.86 7.22 3.46
C ILE A 26 13.76 7.46 4.49
N LEU A 27 12.79 6.54 4.60
CA LEU A 27 11.70 6.64 5.58
C LEU A 27 12.24 6.71 7.02
N ALA A 28 13.12 5.78 7.42
CA ALA A 28 13.57 5.70 8.80
C ALA A 28 14.43 6.89 9.26
N HIS A 29 15.13 7.57 8.35
CA HIS A 29 16.05 8.65 8.69
C HIS A 29 15.48 10.04 8.42
N ASP A 30 14.86 10.24 7.25
CA ASP A 30 14.41 11.57 6.81
C ASP A 30 12.92 11.81 7.11
N PHE A 31 12.13 10.73 7.24
CA PHE A 31 10.68 10.77 7.50
C PHE A 31 10.27 9.88 8.69
N PRO A 32 10.92 10.02 9.87
CA PRO A 32 10.75 9.08 10.98
C PRO A 32 9.33 9.07 11.56
N ASP A 33 8.58 10.18 11.45
CA ASP A 33 7.19 10.26 11.89
C ASP A 33 6.27 9.47 10.95
N GLU A 34 6.41 9.63 9.64
CA GLU A 34 5.67 8.85 8.65
C GLU A 34 6.02 7.36 8.73
N TRP A 35 7.30 7.04 8.94
CA TRP A 35 7.76 5.66 9.16
C TRP A 35 7.06 5.01 10.36
N ARG A 36 7.07 5.70 11.51
CA ARG A 36 6.40 5.23 12.72
C ARG A 36 4.91 5.06 12.51
N ASP A 37 4.25 6.02 11.86
CA ASP A 37 2.82 5.94 11.54
C ASP A 37 2.49 4.66 10.75
N ILE A 38 3.24 4.39 9.67
CA ILE A 38 3.05 3.20 8.82
C ILE A 38 3.27 1.93 9.64
N VAL A 39 4.38 1.86 10.38
CA VAL A 39 4.73 0.68 11.20
C VAL A 39 3.69 0.42 12.27
N ASP A 40 3.21 1.44 12.98
CA ASP A 40 2.22 1.29 14.04
C ASP A 40 0.86 0.81 13.47
N VAL A 41 0.44 1.38 12.34
CA VAL A 41 -0.80 0.99 11.66
C VAL A 41 -0.73 -0.46 11.18
N LEU A 42 0.36 -0.85 10.53
CA LEU A 42 0.54 -2.23 10.05
C LEU A 42 0.73 -3.22 11.22
N THR A 43 1.36 -2.80 12.32
CA THR A 43 1.50 -3.65 13.51
C THR A 43 0.14 -3.94 14.16
N ALA A 44 -0.76 -2.95 14.19
CA ALA A 44 -2.11 -3.08 14.75
C ALA A 44 -3.11 -3.79 13.81
N PHE A 45 -2.81 -3.87 12.51
CA PHE A 45 -3.71 -4.46 11.51
C PHE A 45 -3.92 -5.96 11.74
N ARG A 46 -5.16 -6.43 11.63
CA ARG A 46 -5.52 -7.85 11.55
C ARG A 46 -6.56 -8.04 10.46
N LEU A 47 -6.35 -9.01 9.58
CA LEU A 47 -7.29 -9.34 8.52
C LEU A 47 -8.42 -10.20 9.08
N ARG A 48 -9.56 -9.58 9.37
CA ARG A 48 -10.69 -10.29 9.98
C ARG A 48 -11.50 -11.07 8.94
N ARG A 49 -11.97 -12.25 9.33
CA ARG A 49 -12.84 -13.11 8.49
C ARG A 49 -14.02 -12.35 7.89
N GLU A 50 -14.71 -11.53 8.69
CA GLU A 50 -15.90 -10.80 8.22
C GLU A 50 -15.59 -9.73 7.17
N TRP A 51 -14.32 -9.34 7.00
CA TRP A 51 -13.90 -8.39 5.96
C TRP A 51 -13.75 -9.06 4.59
N ILE A 52 -13.62 -10.39 4.57
CA ILE A 52 -13.46 -11.20 3.36
C ILE A 52 -14.82 -11.73 2.88
N GLU A 53 -15.66 -12.16 3.83
CA GLU A 53 -16.98 -12.75 3.56
C GLU A 53 -17.98 -11.73 2.99
N VAL A 54 -17.91 -10.47 3.45
CA VAL A 54 -18.75 -9.39 2.90
C VAL A 54 -18.18 -8.94 1.56
N GLY A 55 -18.77 -9.42 0.47
CA GLY A 55 -18.49 -8.92 -0.88
C GLY A 55 -19.34 -7.69 -1.22
N GLY A 56 -18.75 -6.73 -1.93
CA GLY A 56 -19.47 -5.57 -2.48
C GLY A 56 -19.51 -4.35 -1.56
N GLY A 57 -19.64 -3.17 -2.17
CA GLY A 57 -19.56 -1.85 -1.53
C GLY A 57 -18.46 -0.99 -2.15
N ASN A 58 -18.55 0.33 -1.98
CA ASN A 58 -17.60 1.28 -2.60
C ASN A 58 -16.18 1.19 -2.02
N LYS A 59 -16.00 0.73 -0.77
CA LYS A 59 -14.70 0.67 -0.11
C LYS A 59 -14.57 -0.56 0.79
N SER A 60 -13.44 -1.27 0.68
CA SER A 60 -13.18 -2.47 1.48
C SER A 60 -12.94 -2.11 2.95
N ARG A 61 -13.26 -3.03 3.88
CA ARG A 61 -12.95 -2.85 5.31
C ARG A 61 -11.45 -2.86 5.60
N VAL A 62 -10.66 -3.53 4.75
CA VAL A 62 -9.20 -3.50 4.80
C VAL A 62 -8.70 -2.09 4.54
N SER A 63 -9.13 -1.48 3.43
CA SER A 63 -8.78 -0.11 3.07
C SER A 63 -9.22 0.85 4.17
N ALA A 64 -10.51 0.79 4.55
CA ALA A 64 -11.08 1.68 5.58
C ALA A 64 -10.38 1.61 6.95
N PHE A 65 -9.83 0.45 7.33
CA PHE A 65 -9.02 0.37 8.55
C PHE A 65 -7.71 1.14 8.41
N ILE A 66 -6.97 0.88 7.33
CA ILE A 66 -5.62 1.43 7.14
C ILE A 66 -5.70 2.94 6.92
N ASP A 67 -6.51 3.40 5.96
CA ASP A 67 -6.65 4.84 5.71
C ASP A 67 -7.26 5.58 6.89
N GLY A 68 -8.23 5.01 7.60
CA GLY A 68 -8.83 5.65 8.76
C GLY A 68 -7.81 5.80 9.90
N ALA A 69 -6.93 4.80 10.08
CA ALA A 69 -5.87 4.85 11.06
C ALA A 69 -4.79 5.89 10.70
N LEU A 70 -4.40 5.97 9.42
CA LEU A 70 -3.48 6.98 8.92
C LEU A 70 -4.10 8.39 8.95
N ALA A 71 -5.39 8.53 8.65
CA ALA A 71 -6.10 9.81 8.70
C ALA A 71 -6.12 10.42 10.10
N ARG A 72 -6.30 9.59 11.14
CA ARG A 72 -6.17 10.01 12.54
C ARG A 72 -4.75 10.47 12.92
N ARG A 73 -3.75 10.17 12.09
CA ARG A 73 -2.34 10.59 12.23
C ARG A 73 -1.98 11.74 11.27
N GLY A 74 -2.98 12.37 10.65
CA GLY A 74 -2.79 13.53 9.78
C GLY A 74 -2.43 13.19 8.33
N TRP A 75 -2.57 11.93 7.92
CA TRP A 75 -2.52 11.57 6.50
C TRP A 75 -3.84 11.94 5.81
N SER A 76 -3.79 12.26 4.53
CA SER A 76 -4.99 12.60 3.77
C SER A 76 -4.90 12.14 2.33
N GLU A 77 -6.05 11.79 1.73
CA GLU A 77 -6.15 11.61 0.28
C GLU A 77 -5.73 12.92 -0.41
N ARG A 78 -4.88 12.83 -1.45
CA ARG A 78 -4.37 14.02 -2.12
C ARG A 78 -4.37 13.87 -3.64
N GLN A 79 -5.04 14.81 -4.32
CA GLN A 79 -4.88 15.03 -5.75
C GLN A 79 -3.78 16.07 -5.98
N PHE A 80 -2.83 15.76 -6.87
CA PHE A 80 -1.82 16.71 -7.33
C PHE A 80 -2.22 17.24 -8.69
N ARG A 81 -2.35 18.56 -8.84
CA ARG A 81 -2.51 19.16 -10.17
C ARG A 81 -1.13 19.39 -10.75
N THR A 82 -0.84 18.72 -11.86
CA THR A 82 0.45 18.83 -12.55
C THR A 82 0.19 19.22 -13.99
N GLY A 83 1.14 19.92 -14.60
CA GLY A 83 1.07 20.29 -15.99
C GLY A 83 2.39 20.86 -16.47
N ILE A 84 2.54 20.86 -17.79
CA ILE A 84 3.69 21.45 -18.46
C ILE A 84 3.25 22.83 -18.93
N VAL A 85 4.02 23.86 -18.54
CA VAL A 85 3.81 25.24 -18.98
C VAL A 85 4.87 25.55 -20.02
N VAL A 86 4.44 25.90 -21.23
CA VAL A 86 5.30 26.41 -22.30
C VAL A 86 4.75 27.78 -22.69
N ASP A 87 5.54 28.81 -22.45
CA ASP A 87 5.11 30.22 -22.50
C ASP A 87 3.83 30.43 -21.66
N ASP A 88 2.72 30.83 -22.28
CA ASP A 88 1.43 31.04 -21.62
C ASP A 88 0.46 29.84 -21.77
N SER A 89 0.93 28.74 -22.36
CA SER A 89 0.10 27.55 -22.62
C SER A 89 0.33 26.46 -21.56
N LEU A 90 -0.71 26.19 -20.76
CA LEU A 90 -0.73 25.08 -19.82
C LEU A 90 -1.29 23.82 -20.49
N THR A 91 -0.52 22.73 -20.47
CA THR A 91 -1.01 21.39 -20.75
C THR A 91 -1.10 20.61 -19.44
N GLU A 92 -2.33 20.33 -18.96
CA GLU A 92 -2.51 19.51 -17.76
C GLU A 92 -2.00 18.08 -18.02
N SER A 93 -1.21 17.57 -17.08
CA SER A 93 -0.75 16.18 -17.08
C SER A 93 -1.67 15.38 -16.15
N PRO A 94 -2.27 14.28 -16.64
CA PRO A 94 -3.20 13.50 -15.83
C PRO A 94 -2.47 12.83 -14.67
N THR A 95 -3.03 12.98 -13.47
CA THR A 95 -2.57 12.33 -12.25
C THR A 95 -3.73 11.66 -11.55
N HIS A 96 -3.40 10.74 -10.66
CA HIS A 96 -4.37 10.09 -9.80
C HIS A 96 -4.23 10.57 -8.37
N LYS A 97 -5.32 10.45 -7.61
CA LYS A 97 -5.26 10.69 -6.17
C LYS A 97 -4.36 9.64 -5.54
N VAL A 98 -3.56 10.08 -4.58
CA VAL A 98 -2.87 9.19 -3.65
C VAL A 98 -3.79 8.96 -2.47
N ASP A 99 -4.07 7.68 -2.14
CA ASP A 99 -5.01 7.30 -1.06
C ASP A 99 -4.64 7.94 0.28
N CYS A 100 -3.37 7.84 0.65
CA CYS A 100 -2.82 8.38 1.89
C CYS A 100 -1.52 9.14 1.60
N PHE A 101 -1.53 10.46 1.76
CA PHE A 101 -0.34 11.29 1.61
C PHE A 101 -0.02 12.06 2.88
N LYS A 102 1.27 12.10 3.24
CA LYS A 102 1.81 12.96 4.30
C LYS A 102 3.28 13.26 4.03
N ASN A 103 3.65 14.55 4.10
CA ASN A 103 5.05 15.00 4.08
C ASN A 103 5.94 14.35 2.99
N GLY A 104 5.48 14.29 1.74
CA GLY A 104 6.26 13.68 0.65
C GLY A 104 6.20 12.16 0.58
N ILE A 105 5.47 11.50 1.48
CA ILE A 105 5.23 10.05 1.44
C ILE A 105 3.84 9.80 0.88
N GLY A 106 3.76 9.01 -0.19
CA GLY A 106 2.50 8.53 -0.75
C GLY A 106 2.32 7.04 -0.46
N LEU A 107 1.14 6.65 0.02
CA LEU A 107 0.78 5.27 0.31
C LEU A 107 -0.54 4.92 -0.38
N GLU A 108 -0.51 3.85 -1.20
CA GLU A 108 -1.70 3.27 -1.85
C GLU A 108 -2.11 1.95 -1.19
N ILE A 109 -3.41 1.73 -1.05
CA ILE A 109 -3.97 0.50 -0.46
C ILE A 109 -4.68 -0.30 -1.54
N GLU A 110 -3.95 -1.24 -2.12
CA GLU A 110 -4.42 -2.05 -3.24
C GLU A 110 -4.98 -3.39 -2.77
N TRP A 111 -6.31 -3.46 -2.64
CA TRP A 111 -7.04 -4.63 -2.13
C TRP A 111 -8.07 -5.16 -3.12
N ASN A 112 -7.66 -6.16 -3.90
CA ASN A 112 -8.53 -6.93 -4.79
C ASN A 112 -9.18 -6.11 -5.92
N ASN A 113 -8.55 -5.00 -6.29
CA ASN A 113 -8.94 -4.15 -7.42
C ASN A 113 -8.62 -4.86 -8.74
N LYS A 114 -9.41 -4.61 -9.80
CA LYS A 114 -9.11 -5.11 -11.16
C LYS A 114 -8.33 -4.06 -11.94
N ASP A 115 -7.43 -4.49 -12.83
CA ASP A 115 -6.59 -3.62 -13.68
C ASP A 115 -7.28 -2.33 -14.17
N PRO A 116 -6.58 -1.18 -14.26
CA PRO A 116 -5.11 -1.03 -14.25
C PRO A 116 -4.53 -0.30 -13.02
N PHE A 117 -4.86 -0.71 -11.79
CA PHE A 117 -4.49 0.06 -10.58
C PHE A 117 -2.97 0.12 -10.32
N TYR A 118 -2.24 -0.99 -10.34
CA TYR A 118 -0.79 -0.92 -10.14
C TYR A 118 -0.05 -0.07 -11.16
N ASP A 119 -0.40 -0.18 -12.44
CA ASP A 119 0.24 0.61 -13.50
C ASP A 119 -0.04 2.11 -13.30
N ARG A 120 -1.25 2.43 -12.84
CA ARG A 120 -1.66 3.78 -12.47
C ARG A 120 -0.84 4.32 -11.30
N ASP A 121 -0.76 3.56 -10.21
CA ASP A 121 -0.14 3.98 -8.97
C ASP A 121 1.37 4.15 -9.13
N LEU A 122 2.02 3.18 -9.77
CA LEU A 122 3.45 3.24 -10.07
C LEU A 122 3.78 4.41 -11.00
N ASN A 123 2.94 4.65 -12.02
CA ASN A 123 3.11 5.82 -12.89
C ASN A 123 2.87 7.14 -12.15
N ASN A 124 1.93 7.18 -11.21
CA ASN A 124 1.67 8.35 -10.38
C ASN A 124 2.86 8.63 -9.45
N PHE A 125 3.37 7.60 -8.77
CA PHE A 125 4.55 7.69 -7.90
C PHE A 125 5.80 8.16 -8.65
N ARG A 126 6.10 7.59 -9.83
CA ARG A 126 7.27 8.05 -10.60
C ARG A 126 7.14 9.52 -11.02
N LEU A 127 5.94 9.94 -11.45
CA LEU A 127 5.72 11.32 -11.90
C LEU A 127 5.86 12.29 -10.74
N LEU A 128 5.22 12.00 -9.60
CA LEU A 128 5.29 12.86 -8.42
C LEU A 128 6.71 12.90 -7.83
N PHE A 129 7.47 11.80 -7.93
CA PHE A 129 8.88 11.77 -7.55
C PHE A 129 9.74 12.67 -8.45
N ASP A 130 9.60 12.56 -9.77
CA ASP A 130 10.34 13.40 -10.72
C ASP A 130 10.03 14.90 -10.53
N LEU A 131 8.78 15.21 -10.14
CA LEU A 131 8.34 16.56 -9.79
C LEU A 131 8.70 17.01 -8.37
N ARG A 132 9.41 16.18 -7.59
CA ARG A 132 9.82 16.44 -6.19
C ARG A 132 8.66 16.64 -5.22
N ALA A 133 7.46 16.18 -5.59
CA ALA A 133 6.28 16.20 -4.74
C ALA A 133 6.19 14.97 -3.82
N LEU A 134 6.89 13.89 -4.17
CA LEU A 134 6.96 12.64 -3.44
C LEU A 134 8.42 12.17 -3.32
N SER A 135 8.77 11.60 -2.17
CA SER A 135 10.10 11.05 -1.86
C SER A 135 10.10 9.53 -1.82
N VAL A 136 9.04 8.91 -1.30
CA VAL A 136 8.86 7.45 -1.26
C VAL A 136 7.40 7.08 -1.54
N GLY A 137 7.21 6.08 -2.39
CA GLY A 137 5.92 5.42 -2.61
C GLY A 137 5.81 4.15 -1.78
N VAL A 138 4.68 3.96 -1.12
CA VAL A 138 4.38 2.77 -0.31
C VAL A 138 3.15 2.08 -0.89
N ILE A 139 3.20 0.76 -1.03
CA ILE A 139 2.03 -0.02 -1.48
C ILE A 139 1.74 -1.08 -0.43
N VAL A 140 0.49 -1.08 0.06
CA VAL A 140 -0.03 -2.19 0.88
C VAL A 140 -0.97 -3.01 0.01
N THR A 141 -0.65 -4.29 -0.16
CA THR A 141 -1.49 -5.23 -0.93
C THR A 141 -1.57 -6.58 -0.25
N ARG A 142 -2.20 -7.57 -0.89
CA ARG A 142 -2.25 -8.96 -0.42
C ARG A 142 -1.09 -9.78 -0.98
N SER A 143 -0.50 -10.62 -0.13
CA SER A 143 0.38 -11.70 -0.57
C SER A 143 -0.42 -12.84 -1.19
N ASP A 144 0.22 -13.62 -2.06
CA ASP A 144 -0.37 -14.76 -2.76
C ASP A 144 -0.78 -15.87 -1.78
N ALA A 145 -0.11 -15.94 -0.62
CA ALA A 145 -0.41 -16.88 0.44
C ALA A 145 -1.90 -16.80 0.84
N LEU A 146 -2.50 -15.59 0.91
CA LEU A 146 -3.90 -15.43 1.29
C LEU A 146 -4.90 -16.18 0.40
N GLN A 147 -4.51 -16.60 -0.81
CA GLN A 147 -5.36 -17.39 -1.69
C GLN A 147 -5.86 -18.68 -1.04
N ARG A 148 -5.09 -19.30 -0.14
CA ARG A 148 -5.53 -20.47 0.61
C ARG A 148 -6.74 -20.15 1.48
N ILE A 149 -6.67 -19.07 2.25
CA ILE A 149 -7.77 -18.59 3.11
C ILE A 149 -9.00 -18.25 2.28
N PHE A 150 -8.82 -17.52 1.16
CA PHE A 150 -9.95 -17.18 0.29
C PHE A 150 -10.64 -18.42 -0.27
N ARG A 151 -9.90 -19.48 -0.64
CA ARG A 151 -10.49 -20.76 -1.06
C ARG A 151 -11.27 -21.44 0.08
N THR A 152 -10.70 -21.50 1.29
CA THR A 152 -11.38 -22.08 2.47
C THR A 152 -12.68 -21.36 2.80
N LEU A 153 -12.73 -20.04 2.61
CA LEU A 153 -13.93 -19.22 2.83
C LEU A 153 -14.91 -19.23 1.64
N GLY A 154 -14.65 -19.99 0.56
CA GLY A 154 -15.49 -20.02 -0.63
C GLY A 154 -15.43 -18.74 -1.49
N ARG A 155 -14.41 -17.89 -1.27
CA ARG A 155 -14.21 -16.60 -1.96
C ARG A 155 -13.06 -16.62 -2.97
N GLY A 156 -12.39 -17.75 -3.18
CA GLY A 156 -11.20 -17.86 -4.04
C GLY A 156 -11.38 -17.31 -5.45
N SER A 157 -12.55 -17.47 -6.07
CA SER A 157 -12.86 -16.91 -7.40
C SER A 157 -12.97 -15.38 -7.40
N SER A 158 -13.43 -14.79 -6.29
CA SER A 158 -13.54 -13.33 -6.13
C SER A 158 -12.18 -12.66 -5.91
N TYR A 159 -11.20 -13.44 -5.44
CA TYR A 159 -9.82 -13.02 -5.18
C TYR A 159 -8.85 -13.68 -6.16
N GLY A 160 -9.25 -13.88 -7.42
CA GLY A 160 -8.43 -14.56 -8.44
C GLY A 160 -7.35 -13.70 -9.09
N GLU A 161 -6.69 -14.26 -10.11
CA GLU A 161 -5.54 -13.69 -10.85
C GLU A 161 -5.79 -12.34 -11.55
N SER A 162 -7.05 -11.99 -11.76
CA SER A 162 -7.45 -10.73 -12.41
C SER A 162 -7.49 -9.53 -11.47
N THR A 163 -7.07 -9.70 -10.22
CA THR A 163 -7.12 -8.67 -9.18
C THR A 163 -5.74 -8.39 -8.60
N THR A 164 -5.58 -7.27 -7.90
CA THR A 164 -4.31 -6.88 -7.27
C THR A 164 -3.88 -7.87 -6.18
N HIS A 165 -2.64 -8.34 -6.31
CA HIS A 165 -1.88 -9.15 -5.35
C HIS A 165 -0.38 -9.07 -5.68
N MET A 166 0.47 -9.63 -4.83
CA MET A 166 1.93 -9.47 -4.93
C MET A 166 2.52 -9.98 -6.25
N SER A 167 2.17 -11.19 -6.70
CA SER A 167 2.69 -11.74 -7.96
C SER A 167 2.32 -10.91 -9.21
N LYS A 168 1.33 -10.02 -9.12
CA LYS A 168 0.99 -9.07 -10.20
C LYS A 168 1.75 -7.75 -10.08
N LEU A 169 2.14 -7.37 -8.87
CA LEU A 169 2.86 -6.14 -8.60
C LEU A 169 4.35 -6.25 -8.93
N LEU A 170 5.01 -7.31 -8.46
CA LEU A 170 6.46 -7.46 -8.58
C LEU A 170 6.95 -7.36 -10.04
N PRO A 171 6.35 -8.06 -11.03
CA PRO A 171 6.78 -7.96 -12.42
C PRO A 171 6.66 -6.55 -13.01
N ARG A 172 5.73 -5.72 -12.51
CA ARG A 172 5.56 -4.34 -12.96
C ARG A 172 6.62 -3.42 -12.38
N ILE A 173 6.97 -3.61 -11.11
CA ILE A 173 8.07 -2.86 -10.48
C ILE A 173 9.40 -3.26 -11.13
N GLU A 174 9.65 -4.56 -11.27
CA GLU A 174 10.86 -5.11 -11.91
C GLU A 174 10.96 -4.73 -13.39
N GLY A 175 9.82 -4.65 -14.08
CA GLY A 175 9.71 -4.12 -15.45
C GLY A 175 9.90 -2.61 -15.55
N GLY A 176 10.16 -1.91 -14.44
CA GLY A 176 10.50 -0.49 -14.41
C GLY A 176 9.33 0.47 -14.18
N GLY A 177 8.15 -0.02 -13.78
CA GLY A 177 6.95 0.82 -13.58
C GLY A 177 7.14 1.96 -12.57
N GLY A 178 7.95 1.75 -11.53
CA GLY A 178 8.29 2.78 -10.54
C GLY A 178 9.41 3.73 -10.95
N ALA A 179 10.09 3.47 -12.09
CA ALA A 179 11.25 4.20 -12.58
C ALA A 179 12.26 4.56 -11.46
N GLY A 180 12.51 5.86 -11.24
CA GLY A 180 13.45 6.38 -10.24
C GLY A 180 12.90 6.44 -8.80
N CYS A 181 11.59 6.28 -8.60
CA CYS A 181 10.96 6.44 -7.29
C CYS A 181 11.36 5.32 -6.32
N PRO A 182 11.81 5.63 -5.09
CA PRO A 182 11.95 4.65 -4.03
C PRO A 182 10.59 4.05 -3.65
N LEU A 183 10.54 2.72 -3.56
CA LEU A 183 9.31 1.98 -3.27
C LEU A 183 9.49 1.05 -2.08
N LEU A 184 8.47 0.98 -1.23
CA LEU A 184 8.35 -0.01 -0.16
C LEU A 184 6.99 -0.70 -0.27
N VAL A 185 7.00 -2.03 -0.33
CA VAL A 185 5.80 -2.82 -0.57
C VAL A 185 5.58 -3.77 0.59
N PHE A 186 4.34 -3.82 1.08
CA PHE A 186 3.88 -4.74 2.13
C PHE A 186 2.75 -5.63 1.60
N GLY A 187 3.00 -6.94 1.56
CA GLY A 187 2.01 -7.98 1.29
C GLY A 187 1.42 -8.52 2.59
N ILE A 188 0.13 -8.31 2.81
CA ILE A 188 -0.63 -8.91 3.92
C ILE A 188 -0.62 -10.44 3.72
N THR A 189 -0.09 -11.17 4.70
CA THR A 189 0.00 -12.64 4.66
C THR A 189 -1.10 -13.29 5.51
N GLU A 190 -1.18 -14.62 5.45
CA GLU A 190 -2.06 -15.42 6.29
C GLU A 190 -1.80 -15.25 7.80
N ALA A 191 -0.59 -14.85 8.20
CA ALA A 191 -0.23 -14.66 9.61
C ALA A 191 -1.04 -13.54 10.30
N LEU A 192 -1.62 -12.63 9.51
CA LEU A 192 -2.46 -11.54 10.01
C LEU A 192 -3.94 -11.91 10.08
N TYR A 193 -4.33 -13.09 9.58
CA TYR A 193 -5.72 -13.51 9.52
C TYR A 193 -6.25 -13.91 10.91
N VAL A 194 -7.44 -13.42 11.25
CA VAL A 194 -8.13 -13.76 12.50
C VAL A 194 -9.54 -14.23 12.22
N GLU A 195 -9.90 -15.38 12.78
CA GLU A 195 -11.17 -16.07 12.50
C GLU A 195 -12.33 -15.58 13.40
N GLY A 196 -12.02 -15.01 14.57
CA GLY A 196 -13.01 -14.57 15.56
C GLY A 196 -13.48 -13.12 15.38
N ARG A 197 -14.71 -12.83 15.86
CA ARG A 197 -15.15 -11.46 16.15
C ARG A 197 -14.23 -10.95 17.27
N GLY A 198 -13.28 -10.10 16.94
CA GLY A 198 -12.31 -9.63 17.92
C GLY A 198 -13.00 -8.94 19.09
N ASP A 199 -13.06 -9.64 20.22
CA ASP A 199 -13.13 -9.17 21.60
C ASP A 199 -12.74 -10.35 22.51
N GLU A 200 -11.44 -10.54 22.70
CA GLU A 200 -10.87 -11.02 23.96
C GLU A 200 -9.52 -10.31 24.11
N GLN A 201 -9.56 -9.05 24.54
CA GLN A 201 -8.44 -8.52 25.33
C GLN A 201 -8.38 -9.41 26.57
N ARG A 202 -7.38 -10.31 26.59
CA ARG A 202 -7.03 -11.03 27.81
C ARG A 202 -6.36 -10.04 28.75
N GLU A 203 -6.83 -10.12 29.99
CA GLU A 203 -6.43 -9.43 31.22
C GLU A 203 -4.94 -9.13 31.36
#